data_AF-A0A2E8YL94-F1
#
_entry.id   AF-A0A2E8YL94-F1
#
_cell.length_a   1.000
_cell.length_b   1.000
_cell.length_c   1.000
_cell.angle_alpha   90.00
_cell.angle_beta   90.00
_cell.angle_gamma   90.00
#
_symmetry.space_group_name_H-M   'P 1'
#
loop_
_entity.id
_entity.type
_entity.pdbx_description
1 polymer ?
#
loop_
_entity_poly.entity_id
_entity_poly.type
_entity_poly.pdbx_seq_one_letter_code
_entity_poly.pdbx_strand_id
1 'polypeptide(L)'
;MLRIISLLSLFIFLVINIYHYNVSYEVIKLEKNNYIIENEILDEKHHQTQLKTEWAIITSPKNLEKLASKYSKSLKLKPISGNQILINSKNRDEVN
;
A
#
# COMPACT_ATOMS: atom_id res chain seq x y z
N MET A 1 52.95 4.24 36.34
CA MET A 1 51.57 4.15 36.86
C MET A 1 50.67 5.19 36.20
N LEU A 2 50.72 6.48 36.56
CA LEU A 2 49.84 7.53 36.00
C LEU A 2 49.85 7.63 34.46
N ARG A 3 51.02 7.62 33.81
CA ARG A 3 51.13 7.69 32.34
C ARG A 3 50.44 6.53 31.60
N ILE A 4 50.49 5.33 32.17
CA ILE A 4 49.87 4.12 31.60
C ILE A 4 48.35 4.19 31.75
N ILE A 5 47.87 4.67 32.89
CA ILE A 5 46.44 4.87 33.14
C ILE A 5 45.88 5.95 32.20
N SER A 6 46.61 7.04 31.98
CA SER A 6 46.22 8.09 31.01
C SER A 6 46.16 7.57 29.58
N LEU A 7 47.13 6.75 29.15
CA LEU A 7 47.11 6.12 27.82
C LEU A 7 45.95 5.14 27.67
N LEU A 8 45.67 4.33 28.70
CA LEU A 8 44.54 3.41 28.70
C LEU A 8 43.21 4.15 28.62
N SER A 9 43.06 5.24 29.38
CA SER A 9 41.87 6.09 29.35
C SER A 9 41.65 6.71 27.96
N LEU A 10 42.71 7.22 27.33
CA LEU A 10 42.66 7.75 25.97
C LEU A 10 42.23 6.67 24.97
N PHE A 11 42.75 5.46 25.12
CA PHE A 11 42.41 4.34 24.24
C PHE A 11 40.93 3.94 24.37
N ILE A 12 40.44 3.82 25.61
CA ILE A 12 39.03 3.53 25.90
C ILE A 12 38.12 4.62 25.30
N PHE A 13 38.48 5.90 25.50
CA PHE A 13 37.75 7.02 24.93
C PHE A 13 37.68 6.94 23.39
N LEU A 14 38.80 6.60 22.73
CA LEU A 14 38.84 6.46 21.28
C LEU A 14 37.91 5.34 20.80
N VAL A 15 37.95 4.18 21.45
CA VAL A 15 37.11 3.02 21.09
C VAL A 15 35.62 3.36 21.24
N ILE A 16 35.24 4.03 22.33
CA ILE A 16 33.85 4.46 22.56
C ILE A 16 33.39 5.41 21.45
N ASN A 17 34.22 6.38 21.06
CA ASN A 17 33.87 7.32 20.00
C ASN A 17 33.70 6.64 18.64
N ILE A 18 34.60 5.71 18.29
CA ILE A 18 34.51 4.94 17.04
C ILE A 18 33.23 4.09 17.04
N TYR A 19 32.94 3.41 18.15
CA TYR A 19 31.72 2.62 18.29
C TYR A 19 30.47 3.49 18.16
N HIS A 20 30.42 4.62 18.87
CA HIS A 20 29.30 5.54 18.82
C HIS A 20 29.08 6.11 17.42
N TYR A 21 30.15 6.45 16.72
CA TYR A 21 30.08 6.91 15.34
C TYR A 21 29.50 5.85 14.40
N ASN A 22 29.97 4.60 14.51
CA ASN A 22 29.45 3.49 13.70
C ASN A 22 27.96 3.24 13.93
N VAL A 23 27.54 3.14 15.20
CA VAL A 23 26.12 2.93 15.55
C VAL A 23 25.26 4.09 15.04
N SER A 24 25.71 5.33 15.26
CA SER A 24 24.98 6.51 14.79
C SER A 24 24.84 6.53 13.27
N TYR A 25 25.91 6.16 12.55
CA TYR A 25 25.88 6.10 11.09
C TYR A 25 24.94 5.00 10.57
N GLU A 26 24.94 3.82 11.19
CA GLU A 26 24.01 2.74 10.86
C GLU A 26 22.56 3.17 11.07
N VAL A 27 22.26 3.84 12.18
CA VAL A 27 20.92 4.39 12.46
C VAL A 27 20.51 5.39 11.39
N ILE A 28 21.36 6.36 11.03
CA ILE A 28 21.08 7.34 9.98
C ILE A 28 20.82 6.65 8.63
N LYS A 29 21.59 5.61 8.31
CA LYS A 29 21.41 4.83 7.08
C LYS A 29 20.07 4.09 7.07
N LEU A 30 19.71 3.45 8.18
CA LEU A 30 18.43 2.77 8.36
C LEU A 30 17.25 3.74 8.26
N GLU A 31 17.34 4.90 8.90
CA GLU A 31 16.32 5.94 8.86
C GLU A 31 16.09 6.45 7.44
N LYS A 32 17.17 6.70 6.69
CA LYS A 32 17.08 7.09 5.28
C LYS A 32 16.38 6.02 4.43
N ASN A 33 16.71 4.75 4.64
CA ASN A 33 16.07 3.66 3.92
C ASN A 33 14.59 3.53 4.28
N ASN A 34 14.24 3.65 5.55
CA ASN A 34 12.85 3.63 6.00
C ASN A 34 12.06 4.77 5.37
N TYR A 35 12.63 5.99 5.33
CA TYR A 35 11.98 7.13 4.69
C TYR A 35 11.71 6.90 3.20
N ILE A 36 12.67 6.30 2.48
CA ILE A 36 12.48 5.95 1.05
C ILE A 36 11.33 4.95 0.90
N ILE A 37 11.33 3.87 1.68
CA ILE A 37 10.31 2.82 1.63
C ILE A 37 8.93 3.39 2.01
N GLU A 38 8.86 4.25 3.02
CA GLU A 38 7.60 4.87 3.45
C GLU A 38 7.01 5.75 2.34
N ASN A 39 7.85 6.51 1.65
CA ASN A 39 7.43 7.30 0.49
C ASN A 39 6.96 6.43 -0.67
N GLU A 40 7.68 5.33 -0.97
CA GLU A 40 7.25 4.37 -2.00
C GLU A 40 5.89 3.74 -1.66
N ILE A 41 5.68 3.38 -0.39
CA ILE A 41 4.38 2.85 0.08
C ILE A 41 3.28 3.90 -0.05
N LEU A 42 3.57 5.16 0.28
CA LEU A 42 2.60 6.25 0.19
C LEU A 42 2.21 6.53 -1.26
N ASP A 43 3.18 6.51 -2.17
CA ASP A 43 2.96 6.68 -3.60
C ASP A 43 2.11 5.54 -4.17
N GLU A 44 2.44 4.29 -3.85
CA GLU A 44 1.65 3.12 -4.27
C GLU A 44 0.22 3.18 -3.72
N LYS A 45 0.03 3.56 -2.45
CA LYS A 45 -1.31 3.77 -1.88
C LYS A 45 -2.10 4.85 -2.60
N HIS A 46 -1.43 5.94 -2.99
CA HIS A 46 -2.05 7.00 -3.75
C HIS A 46 -2.49 6.49 -5.13
N HIS A 47 -1.61 5.78 -5.83
CA HIS A 47 -1.87 5.16 -7.12
C HIS A 47 -3.05 4.16 -7.05
N GLN A 48 -3.10 3.30 -6.04
CA GLN A 48 -4.24 2.40 -5.83
C GLN A 48 -5.56 3.16 -5.61
N THR A 49 -5.51 4.26 -4.87
CA THR A 49 -6.69 5.10 -4.63
C THR A 49 -7.15 5.77 -5.92
N GLN A 50 -6.23 6.25 -6.75
CA GLN A 50 -6.53 6.78 -8.08
C GLN A 50 -7.20 5.72 -8.96
N LEU A 51 -6.60 4.53 -9.09
CA LEU A 51 -7.16 3.42 -9.87
C LEU A 51 -8.56 3.02 -9.39
N LYS A 52 -8.77 2.93 -8.08
CA LYS A 52 -10.09 2.63 -7.51
C LYS A 52 -11.12 3.70 -7.87
N THR A 53 -10.70 4.97 -7.85
CA THR A 53 -11.55 6.10 -8.21
C THR A 53 -11.90 6.07 -9.69
N GLU A 54 -10.91 5.88 -10.57
CA GLU A 54 -11.12 5.74 -12.01
C GLU A 54 -12.04 4.56 -12.33
N TRP A 55 -11.81 3.41 -11.70
CA TRP A 55 -12.67 2.25 -11.85
C TRP A 55 -14.09 2.57 -11.44
N ALA A 56 -14.30 3.18 -10.27
CA ALA A 56 -15.64 3.58 -9.81
C ALA A 56 -16.34 4.57 -10.76
N ILE A 57 -15.59 5.48 -11.39
CA ILE A 57 -16.12 6.39 -12.42
C ILE A 57 -16.54 5.58 -13.65
N ILE A 58 -15.67 4.71 -14.17
CA ILE A 58 -15.93 3.90 -15.37
C ILE A 58 -17.12 2.95 -15.14
N THR A 59 -17.18 2.32 -13.98
CA THR A 59 -18.24 1.37 -13.60
C THR A 59 -19.46 2.05 -12.98
N SER A 60 -19.54 3.38 -13.01
CA SER A 60 -20.74 4.07 -12.57
C SER A 60 -21.94 3.65 -13.44
N PRO A 61 -23.16 3.49 -12.87
CA PRO A 61 -24.32 3.00 -13.61
C PRO A 61 -24.59 3.78 -14.90
N LYS A 62 -24.44 5.11 -14.84
CA LYS A 62 -24.61 6.01 -15.99
C LYS A 62 -23.60 5.73 -17.11
N ASN A 63 -22.33 5.49 -16.78
CA ASN A 63 -21.30 5.18 -17.76
C ASN A 63 -21.48 3.78 -18.34
N LEU A 64 -21.87 2.80 -17.51
CA LEU A 64 -22.21 1.45 -17.97
C LEU A 64 -23.42 1.45 -18.91
N GLU A 65 -24.47 2.21 -18.59
CA GLU A 65 -25.64 2.37 -19.45
C GLU A 65 -25.28 3.03 -20.80
N LYS A 66 -24.45 4.08 -20.76
CA LYS A 66 -23.92 4.73 -21.97
C LYS A 66 -23.09 3.76 -22.82
N LEU A 67 -22.29 2.90 -22.18
CA LEU A 67 -21.49 1.90 -22.87
C LEU A 67 -22.38 0.80 -23.48
N ALA A 68 -23.33 0.29 -22.70
CA ALA A 68 -24.27 -0.75 -23.13
C ALA A 68 -25.15 -0.27 -24.30
N SER A 69 -25.67 0.95 -24.24
CA SER A 69 -26.45 1.55 -25.34
C SER A 69 -25.61 1.73 -26.60
N LYS A 70 -24.36 2.21 -26.48
CA LYS A 70 -23.45 2.38 -27.62
C LYS A 70 -23.19 1.08 -28.37
N TYR A 71 -23.01 -0.04 -27.66
CA TYR A 71 -22.68 -1.34 -28.27
C TYR A 71 -23.88 -2.30 -28.37
N SER A 72 -25.08 -1.89 -27.94
CA SER A 72 -26.28 -2.75 -27.92
C SER A 72 -26.60 -3.33 -29.30
N LYS A 73 -26.46 -2.54 -30.36
CA LYS A 73 -26.73 -2.98 -31.74
C LYS A 73 -25.70 -3.99 -32.25
N SER A 74 -24.42 -3.79 -31.96
CA SER A 74 -23.35 -4.69 -32.43
C SER A 74 -23.32 -6.00 -31.65
N LEU A 75 -23.56 -5.93 -30.35
CA LEU A 75 -23.51 -7.08 -29.43
C LEU A 75 -24.88 -7.75 -29.24
N LYS A 76 -25.93 -7.27 -29.93
CA LYS A 76 -27.33 -7.75 -29.82
C LYS A 76 -27.82 -7.80 -28.36
N LEU A 77 -27.39 -6.83 -27.55
CA LEU A 77 -27.75 -6.75 -26.14
C LEU A 77 -29.23 -6.38 -25.99
N LYS A 78 -29.92 -7.08 -25.10
CA LYS A 78 -31.28 -6.74 -24.66
C LYS A 78 -31.26 -6.33 -23.19
N PRO A 79 -32.06 -5.35 -22.78
CA PRO A 79 -32.18 -5.00 -21.37
C PRO A 79 -32.67 -6.23 -20.58
N ILE A 80 -32.07 -6.45 -19.42
CA ILE A 80 -32.50 -7.52 -18.51
C ILE A 80 -33.88 -7.18 -17.96
N SER A 81 -34.79 -8.14 -17.98
CA SER A 81 -36.12 -7.99 -17.37
C SER A 81 -36.13 -8.67 -16.00
N GLY A 82 -36.89 -8.13 -15.04
CA GLY A 82 -36.84 -8.60 -13.63
C GLY A 82 -37.18 -10.08 -13.43
N ASN A 83 -37.93 -10.66 -14.35
CA ASN A 83 -38.25 -12.10 -14.41
C ASN A 83 -37.06 -13.01 -14.81
N GLN A 84 -35.91 -12.44 -15.20
CA GLN A 84 -34.68 -13.18 -15.53
C GLN A 84 -33.70 -13.25 -14.34
N ILE A 85 -34.00 -12.56 -13.22
CA ILE A 85 -33.15 -12.52 -12.03
C ILE A 85 -33.54 -13.70 -11.13
N LEU A 86 -32.72 -14.75 -11.11
CA LEU A 86 -32.90 -15.89 -10.21
C LEU A 86 -32.33 -15.52 -8.83
N ILE A 87 -33.20 -15.28 -7.86
CA ILE A 87 -32.81 -15.13 -6.45
C ILE A 87 -32.62 -16.54 -5.89
N ASN A 88 -31.37 -16.96 -5.70
CA ASN A 88 -31.08 -18.22 -5.02
C ASN A 88 -31.43 -18.10 -3.53
N SER A 89 -32.62 -18.57 -3.13
CA SER A 89 -33.13 -18.50 -1.75
C SER A 89 -32.61 -19.60 -0.82
N LYS A 90 -31.70 -20.47 -1.28
CA LYS A 90 -31.30 -21.71 -0.59
C LYS A 90 -30.50 -21.53 0.72
N ASN A 91 -30.34 -20.31 1.23
CA ASN A 91 -29.51 -20.04 2.42
C ASN A 91 -30.30 -19.48 3.62
N ARG A 92 -31.65 -19.58 3.61
CA ARG A 92 -32.50 -19.13 4.73
C ARG A 92 -32.98 -20.24 5.67
N ASP A 93 -32.75 -21.52 5.34
CA ASP A 93 -33.34 -22.65 6.08
C ASP A 93 -32.35 -23.38 7.01
N GLU A 94 -31.10 -22.91 7.15
CA GLU A 94 -30.07 -23.55 8.02
C GLU A 94 -29.90 -22.87 9.39
N VAL A 95 -30.76 -21.93 9.77
CA VAL A 95 -30.76 -21.31 11.10
C VAL A 95 -32.11 -21.57 11.78
N ASN A 96 -32.31 -22.80 12.25
CA ASN A 96 -33.31 -23.14 13.26
C ASN A 96 -32.77 -24.25 14.16
#